data_AF-A0AAW7VPD2-F1
#
_entry.id   AF-A0AAW7VPD2-F1
#
_cell.length_a   1.000
_cell.length_b   1.000
_cell.length_c   1.000
_cell.angle_alpha   90.00
_cell.angle_beta   90.00
_cell.angle_gamma   90.00
#
_symmetry.space_group_name_H-M   'P 1'
#
loop_
_entity.id
_entity.type
_entity.pdbx_description
1 polymer ?
#
loop_
_entity_poly.entity_id
_entity_poly.type
_entity_poly.pdbx_seq_one_letter_code
_entity_poly.pdbx_strand_id
1 'polypeptide(L)'
;MSEYDECTDSLVDRSVLTELRADVGGDQAIVNAFVRNYVAMLPWRVARLHHALDNLDLDEAMDAVLSLKTSSHMVGAICLRRLAAELEIGMKLLSGGEQLAELTPLVDEIDAFVFGTISQLESSFS
;
A
#
# COMPACT_ATOMS: atom_id res chain seq x y z
N MET A 1 4.12 -23.89 11.47
CA MET A 1 4.29 -22.42 11.41
C MET A 1 3.93 -22.02 10.00
N SER A 2 2.69 -21.59 9.78
CA SER A 2 2.27 -21.11 8.45
C SER A 2 2.92 -19.77 8.19
N GLU A 3 3.59 -19.61 7.04
CA GLU A 3 4.22 -18.36 6.55
C GLU A 3 3.19 -17.28 6.17
N TYR A 4 1.97 -17.36 6.71
CA TYR A 4 0.85 -16.45 6.49
C TYR A 4 0.44 -15.77 7.80
N ASP A 5 1.43 -15.44 8.64
CA ASP A 5 1.13 -14.67 9.85
C ASP A 5 0.65 -13.29 9.40
N GLU A 6 -0.60 -13.04 9.79
CA GLU A 6 -1.49 -12.03 9.24
C GLU A 6 -0.92 -10.63 9.45
N CYS A 7 -1.52 -9.65 8.78
CA CYS A 7 -1.32 -8.22 9.04
C CYS A 7 -1.84 -7.79 10.43
N THR A 8 -1.69 -8.65 11.44
CA THR A 8 -2.26 -8.58 12.78
C THR A 8 -1.32 -7.91 13.79
N ASP A 9 0.00 -8.10 13.69
CA ASP A 9 0.94 -7.58 14.69
C ASP A 9 1.75 -6.36 14.24
N SER A 10 2.08 -6.24 12.95
CA SER A 10 2.78 -5.06 12.43
C SER A 10 2.38 -4.76 10.99
N LEU A 11 1.93 -3.53 10.74
CA LEU A 11 1.56 -3.06 9.40
C LEU A 11 2.74 -2.39 8.69
N VAL A 12 3.76 -2.00 9.47
CA VAL A 12 4.92 -1.23 9.03
C VAL A 12 6.22 -1.89 9.50
N ASP A 13 7.12 -2.16 8.57
CA ASP A 13 8.50 -2.53 8.86
C ASP A 13 9.37 -1.27 9.02
N ARG A 14 9.81 -1.02 10.26
CA ARG A 14 10.63 0.14 10.61
C ARG A 14 12.08 0.02 10.14
N SER A 15 12.55 -1.17 9.80
CA SER A 15 13.90 -1.35 9.24
C SER A 15 14.03 -0.60 7.90
N VAL A 16 12.97 -0.58 7.09
CA VAL A 16 12.92 0.16 5.82
C VAL A 16 13.15 1.67 6.01
N LEU A 17 12.57 2.28 7.06
CA LEU A 17 12.81 3.70 7.36
C LEU A 17 14.24 3.95 7.86
N THR A 18 14.84 2.95 8.53
CA THR A 18 16.23 3.02 8.98
C THR A 18 17.20 2.94 7.79
N GLU A 19 16.90 2.07 6.82
CA GLU A 19 17.62 1.94 5.55
C GLU A 19 17.48 3.21 4.70
N LEU A 20 16.25 3.70 4.52
CA LEU A 20 15.99 4.96 3.82
C LEU A 20 16.78 6.12 4.43
N ARG A 21 16.88 6.17 5.77
CA ARG A 21 17.70 7.18 6.46
C ARG A 21 19.18 7.05 6.10
N ALA A 22 19.72 5.83 6.03
CA ALA A 22 21.10 5.60 5.65
C ALA A 22 21.35 6.05 4.19
N ASP A 23 20.41 5.76 3.28
CA ASP A 23 20.49 6.14 1.86
C ASP A 23 20.48 7.65 1.65
N VAL A 24 19.80 8.41 2.51
CA VAL A 24 19.75 9.88 2.47
C VAL A 24 20.79 10.55 3.37
N GLY A 25 21.88 9.86 3.68
CA GLY A 25 23.02 10.42 4.42
C GLY A 25 22.76 10.70 5.90
N GLY A 26 21.79 10.01 6.49
CA GLY A 26 21.42 10.19 7.90
C GLY A 26 20.36 11.25 8.16
N ASP A 27 19.84 11.92 7.13
CA ASP A 27 18.92 13.04 7.30
C ASP A 27 17.49 12.60 7.67
N GLN A 28 17.15 12.76 8.95
CA GLN A 28 15.83 12.44 9.48
C GLN A 28 14.72 13.33 8.89
N ALA A 29 15.01 14.58 8.49
CA ALA A 29 14.01 15.47 7.92
C ALA A 29 13.54 14.96 6.54
N ILE A 30 14.44 14.40 5.75
CA ILE A 30 14.11 13.79 4.46
C ILE A 30 13.21 12.56 4.67
N VAL A 31 13.56 11.66 5.59
CA VAL A 31 12.72 10.49 5.92
C VAL A 31 11.32 10.91 6.39
N ASN A 32 11.24 11.92 7.26
CA ASN A 32 9.96 12.45 7.75
C ASN A 32 9.13 13.03 6.59
N ALA A 33 9.75 13.70 5.62
CA ALA A 33 9.08 14.22 4.44
C ALA A 33 8.51 13.10 3.56
N PHE A 34 9.26 12.01 3.35
CA PHE A 34 8.77 10.83 2.61
C PHE A 34 7.51 10.23 3.25
N VAL A 35 7.54 10.01 4.56
CA VAL A 35 6.39 9.42 5.26
C VAL A 35 5.21 10.37 5.30
N ARG A 36 5.41 11.67 5.56
CA ARG A 36 4.32 12.66 5.51
C ARG A 36 3.66 12.70 4.14
N ASN A 37 4.46 12.70 3.08
CA ASN A 37 3.95 12.67 1.70
C ASN A 37 3.20 11.37 1.40
N TYR A 38 3.70 10.24 1.89
CA TYR A 38 3.01 8.96 1.75
C TYR A 38 1.64 8.98 2.45
N VAL A 39 1.61 9.35 3.73
CA VAL A 39 0.39 9.41 4.56
C VAL A 39 -0.65 10.36 3.94
N ALA A 40 -0.23 11.54 3.51
CA ALA A 40 -1.13 12.51 2.89
C ALA A 40 -1.75 12.00 1.57
N MET A 41 -0.99 11.20 0.81
CA MET A 41 -1.42 10.70 -0.50
C MET A 41 -2.13 9.35 -0.45
N LEU A 42 -1.97 8.57 0.63
CA LEU A 42 -2.52 7.21 0.72
C LEU A 42 -4.05 7.17 0.54
N PRO A 43 -4.86 8.00 1.22
CA PRO A 43 -6.32 7.99 1.01
C PRO A 43 -6.71 8.29 -0.44
N TRP A 44 -6.00 9.19 -1.11
CA TRP A 44 -6.25 9.50 -2.52
C TRP A 44 -5.90 8.33 -3.44
N ARG A 45 -4.79 7.60 -3.18
CA ARG A 45 -4.42 6.41 -3.97
C ARG A 45 -5.47 5.31 -3.87
N VAL A 46 -6.00 5.10 -2.66
CA VAL A 46 -7.05 4.10 -2.42
C VAL A 46 -8.38 4.54 -3.05
N ALA A 47 -8.75 5.82 -2.95
CA ALA A 47 -9.93 6.34 -3.63
C ALA A 47 -9.82 6.23 -5.18
N ARG A 48 -8.63 6.46 -5.73
CA ARG A 48 -8.36 6.27 -7.17
C ARG A 48 -8.52 4.81 -7.58
N LEU A 49 -8.07 3.86 -6.77
CA LEU A 49 -8.27 2.43 -6.99
C LEU A 49 -9.76 2.08 -7.02
N HIS A 50 -10.53 2.51 -6.01
CA HIS A 50 -11.99 2.32 -5.98
C HIS A 50 -12.68 2.89 -7.22
N HIS A 51 -12.33 4.12 -7.60
CA HIS A 51 -12.88 4.75 -8.79
C HIS A 51 -12.63 3.94 -10.07
N ALA A 52 -11.44 3.36 -10.22
CA ALA A 52 -11.11 2.54 -11.39
C ALA A 52 -11.92 1.24 -11.41
N LEU A 53 -12.05 0.59 -10.25
CA LEU A 53 -12.82 -0.64 -10.07
C LEU A 53 -14.31 -0.42 -10.36
N ASP A 54 -14.90 0.66 -9.83
CA ASP A 54 -16.31 1.02 -10.06
C ASP A 54 -16.64 1.26 -11.54
N ASN A 55 -15.66 1.75 -12.31
CA ASN A 55 -15.80 1.98 -13.75
C ASN A 55 -15.39 0.79 -14.62
N LEU A 56 -15.01 -0.34 -14.01
CA LEU A 56 -14.46 -1.52 -14.68
C LEU A 56 -13.24 -1.20 -15.58
N ASP A 57 -12.48 -0.17 -15.21
CA ASP A 57 -11.30 0.29 -15.94
C ASP A 57 -10.05 -0.43 -15.43
N LEU A 58 -9.70 -1.53 -16.09
CA LEU A 58 -8.57 -2.38 -15.71
C LEU A 58 -7.23 -1.66 -15.82
N ASP A 59 -7.07 -0.79 -16.82
CA ASP A 59 -5.80 -0.07 -17.04
C ASP A 59 -5.57 0.95 -15.94
N GLU A 60 -6.59 1.74 -15.61
CA GLU A 60 -6.52 2.71 -14.50
C GLU A 60 -6.39 2.00 -13.14
N ALA A 61 -7.03 0.84 -12.97
CA ALA A 61 -6.92 0.05 -11.73
C ALA A 61 -5.50 -0.52 -11.56
N MET A 62 -4.88 -0.98 -12.65
CA MET A 62 -3.48 -1.43 -12.69
C MET A 62 -2.52 -0.29 -12.32
N ASP A 63 -2.72 0.90 -12.87
CA ASP A 63 -1.91 2.07 -12.53
C ASP A 63 -2.07 2.49 -11.05
N ALA A 64 -3.31 2.48 -10.55
CA ALA A 64 -3.59 2.79 -9.16
C ALA A 64 -2.93 1.79 -8.19
N VAL A 65 -3.03 0.49 -8.46
CA VAL A 65 -2.44 -0.55 -7.59
C VAL A 65 -0.91 -0.52 -7.64
N LEU A 66 -0.29 -0.26 -8.80
CA LEU A 66 1.18 -0.12 -8.90
C LEU A 66 1.69 1.10 -8.13
N SER A 67 0.95 2.21 -8.17
CA SER A 67 1.24 3.41 -7.37
C SER A 67 1.17 3.11 -5.87
N LEU A 68 0.12 2.41 -5.43
CA LEU A 68 -0.03 1.99 -4.04
C LEU A 68 1.12 1.06 -3.62
N LYS A 69 1.43 0.03 -4.40
CA LYS A 69 2.50 -0.94 -4.12
C LYS A 69 3.86 -0.28 -3.96
N THR A 70 4.23 0.54 -4.95
CA THR A 70 5.56 1.17 -5.01
C THR A 70 5.73 2.18 -3.88
N SER A 71 4.71 3.00 -3.63
CA SER A 71 4.76 3.98 -2.55
C SER A 71 4.74 3.34 -1.15
N SER A 72 3.99 2.25 -0.97
CA SER A 72 3.96 1.47 0.28
C SER A 72 5.31 0.85 0.59
N HIS A 73 6.01 0.37 -0.44
CA HIS A 73 7.35 -0.20 -0.29
C HIS A 73 8.34 0.78 0.33
N MET A 74 8.36 2.03 -0.14
CA MET A 74 9.34 3.05 0.28
C MET A 74 9.26 3.41 1.76
N VAL A 75 8.09 3.24 2.38
CA VAL A 75 7.86 3.56 3.80
C VAL A 75 7.72 2.31 4.68
N GLY A 76 7.96 1.13 4.10
CA GLY A 76 7.85 -0.13 4.82
C GLY A 76 6.42 -0.53 5.16
N ALA A 77 5.39 -0.01 4.49
CA ALA A 77 4.00 -0.44 4.68
C ALA A 77 3.78 -1.85 4.09
N ILE A 78 4.28 -2.87 4.80
CA ILE A 78 4.42 -4.26 4.33
C ILE A 78 3.08 -4.87 3.94
N CYS A 79 2.03 -4.58 4.69
CA CYS A 79 0.69 -5.10 4.46
C CYS A 79 0.05 -4.54 3.20
N LEU A 80 0.02 -3.21 3.07
CA LEU A 80 -0.51 -2.56 1.87
C LEU A 80 0.32 -2.89 0.64
N ARG A 81 1.65 -3.02 0.77
CA ARG A 81 2.51 -3.48 -0.33
C ARG A 81 2.14 -4.91 -0.76
N ARG A 82 1.94 -5.83 0.18
CA ARG A 82 1.60 -7.23 -0.09
C ARG A 82 0.25 -7.32 -0.80
N LEU A 83 -0.79 -6.72 -0.23
CA LEU A 83 -2.13 -6.72 -0.80
C LEU A 83 -2.18 -6.07 -2.18
N ALA A 84 -1.45 -4.96 -2.39
CA ALA A 84 -1.34 -4.36 -3.71
C ALA A 84 -0.62 -5.29 -4.71
N ALA A 85 0.39 -6.06 -4.28
CA ALA A 85 1.03 -7.04 -5.14
C ALA A 85 0.11 -8.23 -5.48
N GLU A 86 -0.67 -8.71 -4.53
CA GLU A 86 -1.68 -9.76 -4.75
C GLU A 86 -2.77 -9.27 -5.71
N LEU A 87 -3.24 -8.04 -5.52
CA LEU A 87 -4.24 -7.40 -6.38
C LEU A 87 -3.71 -7.20 -7.81
N GLU A 88 -2.46 -6.75 -7.96
CA GLU A 88 -1.79 -6.66 -9.27
C GLU A 88 -1.73 -8.03 -9.98
N ILE A 89 -1.37 -9.09 -9.26
CA ILE A 89 -1.33 -10.45 -9.82
C ILE A 89 -2.74 -10.88 -10.22
N GLY A 90 -3.74 -10.65 -9.36
CA GLY A 90 -5.14 -10.95 -9.65
C GLY A 90 -5.60 -10.27 -10.94
N MET A 91 -5.37 -8.96 -11.07
CA MET A 91 -5.70 -8.18 -12.27
C MET A 91 -5.02 -8.72 -13.54
N LYS A 92 -3.75 -9.15 -13.45
CA LYS A 92 -3.00 -9.73 -14.59
C LYS A 92 -3.53 -11.10 -15.05
N LEU A 93 -4.22 -11.82 -14.17
CA LEU A 93 -4.82 -13.12 -14.48
C LEU A 93 -6.26 -13.00 -15.02
N LEU A 94 -6.86 -11.81 -14.92
CA LEU A 94 -8.19 -11.57 -15.47
C LEU A 94 -8.17 -11.61 -17.00
N SER A 95 -9.28 -12.08 -17.57
CA SER A 95 -9.49 -12.06 -19.02
C SER A 95 -10.28 -10.82 -19.50
N GLY A 96 -10.71 -9.96 -18.58
CA GLY A 96 -11.44 -8.72 -18.86
C GLY A 96 -11.93 -8.01 -17.58
N GLY A 97 -12.34 -6.74 -17.71
CA GLY A 97 -12.74 -5.89 -16.57
C GLY A 97 -13.97 -6.37 -15.78
N GLU A 98 -14.87 -7.15 -16.40
CA GLU A 98 -16.07 -7.69 -15.72
C GLU A 98 -15.73 -8.65 -14.55
N GLN A 99 -14.52 -9.21 -14.53
CA GLN A 99 -14.04 -10.09 -13.46
C GLN A 99 -13.41 -9.33 -12.28
N LEU A 100 -13.31 -7.99 -12.34
CA LEU A 100 -12.73 -7.17 -11.25
C LEU A 100 -13.46 -7.36 -9.92
N ALA A 101 -14.75 -7.70 -9.96
CA ALA A 101 -15.53 -8.00 -8.75
C ALA A 101 -14.97 -9.19 -7.95
N GLU A 102 -14.25 -10.12 -8.57
CA GLU A 102 -13.59 -11.24 -7.90
C GLU A 102 -12.46 -10.78 -6.95
N LEU A 103 -11.94 -9.56 -7.17
CA LEU A 103 -10.85 -8.98 -6.39
C LEU A 103 -11.33 -8.13 -5.20
N THR A 104 -12.66 -7.94 -5.05
CA THR A 104 -13.27 -7.16 -3.95
C THR A 104 -12.72 -7.52 -2.56
N PRO A 105 -12.53 -8.81 -2.19
CA PRO A 105 -11.99 -9.16 -0.88
C PRO A 105 -10.61 -8.55 -0.59
N LEU A 106 -9.73 -8.47 -1.60
CA LEU A 106 -8.41 -7.85 -1.44
C LEU A 106 -8.51 -6.34 -1.25
N VAL A 107 -9.49 -5.70 -1.87
CA VAL A 107 -9.74 -4.25 -1.76
C VAL A 107 -10.30 -3.92 -0.38
N ASP A 108 -11.23 -4.73 0.14
CA ASP A 108 -11.75 -4.60 1.50
C ASP A 108 -10.63 -4.75 2.55
N GLU A 109 -9.69 -5.67 2.32
CA GLU A 109 -8.50 -5.80 3.19
C GLU A 109 -7.59 -4.58 3.11
N ILE A 110 -7.37 -4.01 1.92
CA ILE A 110 -6.61 -2.76 1.76
C ILE A 110 -7.26 -1.67 2.62
N ASP A 111 -8.57 -1.48 2.50
CA ASP A 111 -9.33 -0.47 3.25
C ASP A 111 -9.20 -0.67 4.77
N ALA A 112 -9.30 -1.91 5.23
CA ALA A 112 -9.15 -2.25 6.64
C ALA A 112 -7.79 -1.85 7.22
N PHE A 113 -6.72 -1.90 6.42
CA PHE A 113 -5.36 -1.59 6.89
C PHE A 113 -4.89 -0.15 6.64
N VAL A 114 -5.63 0.68 5.88
CA VAL A 114 -5.26 2.08 5.61
C VAL A 114 -5.04 2.85 6.92
N PHE A 115 -6.05 2.86 7.79
CA PHE A 115 -6.01 3.65 9.02
C PHE A 115 -4.91 3.18 9.98
N GLY A 116 -4.78 1.85 10.15
CA GLY A 116 -3.75 1.28 11.02
C GLY A 116 -2.34 1.59 10.51
N THR A 117 -2.13 1.54 9.20
CA THR A 117 -0.83 1.85 8.57
C THR A 117 -0.47 3.32 8.78
N ILE A 118 -1.40 4.25 8.57
CA ILE A 118 -1.21 5.68 8.83
C ILE A 118 -0.83 5.90 10.29
N SER A 119 -1.59 5.30 11.22
CA SER A 119 -1.37 5.45 12.65
C SER A 119 0.02 4.96 13.07
N GLN A 120 0.48 3.81 12.56
CA GLN A 120 1.82 3.29 12.86
C GLN A 120 2.93 4.15 12.27
N LEU A 121 2.77 4.64 11.03
CA LEU A 121 3.74 5.55 10.41
C LEU A 121 3.84 6.87 11.19
N GLU A 122 2.72 7.47 11.59
CA GLU A 122 2.71 8.73 12.32
C GLU A 122 3.28 8.59 13.75
N SER A 123 3.04 7.46 14.42
CA SER A 123 3.63 7.16 15.73
C SER A 123 5.16 7.11 15.71
N SER A 124 5.77 7.01 14.53
CA SER A 124 7.23 6.97 14.37
C SER A 124 7.89 8.37 14.44
N PHE A 125 7.10 9.44 14.50
CA PHE A 125 7.58 10.83 14.66
C PHE A 125 7.40 11.42 16.05
N SER A 126 6.81 10.65 16.98
CA SER A 126 6.56 11.06 18.38
C SER A 126 7.74 10.70 19.27
#